data_AF-A0A3D6A7T4-F1
#
_entry.id   AF-A0A3D6A7T4-F1
#
_cell.length_a   1.000
_cell.length_b   1.000
_cell.length_c   1.000
_cell.angle_alpha   90.00
_cell.angle_beta   90.00
_cell.angle_gamma   90.00
#
_symmetry.space_group_name_H-M   'P 1'
#
loop_
_entity.id
_entity.type
_entity.pdbx_description
1 polymer ?
#
loop_
_entity_poly.entity_id
_entity_poly.type
_entity_poly.pdbx_seq_one_letter_code
_entity_poly.pdbx_strand_id
1 'polypeptide(L)'
;MNQVGSVYTPTLFILCLLFFSSCMERKKQQVSWGGGQGIATDQESEDLNAQILILERQRNMLQYELQWLGARAKVARAEMELSLALLTEKRLMAEMKRFSDKNQGFASTDEFRSKQFQISWDAKLRARGKEVIKARAQVNLFSRELNELRFEISKNGFSSPSKRLVK
;
A
#
# COMPACT_ATOMS: atom_id res chain seq x y z
N MET A 1 7.84 44.15 -29.50
CA MET A 1 7.79 43.94 -28.03
C MET A 1 6.44 43.29 -27.73
N ASN A 2 6.25 42.08 -27.17
CA ASN A 2 7.13 41.04 -26.67
C ASN A 2 6.45 39.67 -26.88
N GLN A 3 7.27 38.71 -27.28
CA GLN A 3 7.33 37.29 -26.89
C GLN A 3 6.10 36.38 -26.94
N VAL A 4 6.21 35.42 -27.87
CA VAL A 4 5.53 34.13 -27.97
C VAL A 4 6.01 33.20 -26.84
N GLY A 5 5.10 32.78 -25.96
CA GLY A 5 5.37 31.78 -24.91
C GLY A 5 4.99 30.38 -25.38
N SER A 6 5.92 29.72 -26.06
CA SER A 6 5.85 28.29 -26.44
C SER A 6 6.00 27.42 -25.18
N VAL A 7 4.94 26.73 -24.77
CA VAL A 7 4.99 25.68 -23.74
C VAL A 7 4.69 24.35 -24.41
N TYR A 8 5.67 23.87 -25.17
CA TYR A 8 5.77 22.47 -25.55
C TYR A 8 7.23 22.07 -25.37
N THR A 9 7.45 20.83 -24.93
CA THR A 9 8.73 20.09 -24.88
C THR A 9 9.54 20.12 -23.58
N PRO A 10 9.14 19.33 -22.57
CA PRO A 10 10.12 18.62 -21.73
C PRO A 10 10.23 17.13 -22.10
N THR A 11 9.30 16.58 -22.89
CA THR A 11 9.27 15.14 -23.24
C THR A 11 10.24 14.76 -24.37
N LEU A 12 10.48 15.67 -25.32
CA LEU A 12 11.39 15.44 -26.45
C LEU A 12 12.87 15.43 -26.01
N PHE A 13 13.25 16.25 -25.03
CA PHE A 13 14.62 16.30 -24.53
C PHE A 13 15.02 15.03 -23.75
N ILE A 14 14.07 14.42 -23.05
CA ILE A 14 14.28 13.16 -22.31
C ILE A 14 14.38 11.96 -23.25
N LEU A 15 13.62 11.95 -24.35
CA LEU A 15 13.70 10.91 -25.39
C LEU A 15 15.03 10.97 -26.17
N CYS A 16 15.60 12.16 -26.39
CA CYS A 16 16.91 12.30 -27.03
C CYS A 16 18.06 11.78 -26.15
N LEU A 17 18.00 11.98 -24.83
CA LEU A 17 19.06 11.48 -23.92
C LEU A 17 19.11 9.94 -23.84
N LEU A 18 17.98 9.25 -24.06
CA LEU A 18 17.94 7.78 -24.11
C LEU A 18 18.48 7.21 -25.44
N PHE A 19 18.51 8.00 -26.52
CA PHE A 19 19.05 7.56 -27.82
C PHE A 19 20.57 7.77 -27.94
N PHE A 20 21.16 8.78 -27.28
CA PHE A 20 22.61 9.03 -27.36
C PHE A 20 23.48 8.13 -26.48
N SER A 21 22.92 7.36 -25.53
CA SER A 21 23.68 6.35 -24.77
C SER A 21 23.87 5.01 -25.48
N SER A 22 23.29 4.80 -26.68
CA SER A 22 23.41 3.53 -27.43
C SER A 22 24.58 3.47 -28.41
N CYS A 23 25.40 4.52 -28.53
CA CYS A 23 26.54 4.59 -29.46
C CYS A 23 27.87 4.93 -28.76
N MET A 24 28.12 4.42 -27.55
CA MET A 24 29.50 4.27 -27.09
C MET A 24 30.08 2.98 -27.67
N GLU A 25 31.02 3.14 -28.59
CA GLU A 25 31.91 2.10 -29.09
C GLU A 25 32.41 1.20 -27.95
N ARG A 26 31.93 -0.05 -27.96
CA ARG A 26 32.62 -1.13 -27.25
C ARG A 26 33.99 -1.27 -27.91
N LYS A 27 35.04 -0.71 -27.31
CA LYS A 27 36.40 -1.22 -27.52
C LYS A 27 36.31 -2.73 -27.30
N LYS A 28 36.52 -3.51 -28.36
CA LYS A 28 36.70 -4.95 -28.25
C LYS A 28 37.91 -5.17 -27.36
N GLN A 29 37.65 -5.34 -26.07
CA GLN A 29 38.60 -5.95 -25.18
C GLN A 29 38.72 -7.38 -25.70
N GLN A 30 39.78 -7.60 -26.49
CA GLN A 30 40.21 -8.91 -26.89
C GLN A 30 40.61 -9.61 -25.59
N VAL A 31 39.63 -10.24 -24.94
CA VAL A 31 39.88 -11.24 -23.92
C VAL A 31 40.56 -12.37 -24.67
N SER A 32 41.89 -12.32 -24.67
CA SER A 32 42.72 -13.47 -24.97
C SER A 32 42.26 -14.56 -24.01
N TRP A 33 41.43 -15.48 -24.50
CA TRP A 33 41.35 -16.81 -23.93
C TRP A 33 42.71 -17.42 -24.21
N GLY A 34 43.68 -17.08 -23.35
CA GLY A 34 44.92 -17.81 -23.24
C GLY A 34 44.52 -19.27 -23.12
N GLY A 35 44.94 -20.07 -24.09
CA GLY A 35 44.77 -21.51 -24.10
C GLY A 35 45.44 -22.09 -22.87
N GLY A 36 44.71 -22.11 -21.77
CA GLY A 36 44.93 -22.96 -20.63
C GLY A 36 43.73 -23.87 -20.59
N GLN A 37 43.93 -25.12 -21.01
CA GLN A 37 43.05 -26.23 -20.69
C GLN A 37 43.16 -26.44 -19.17
N GLY A 38 42.62 -25.48 -18.41
CA GLY A 38 42.48 -25.56 -16.97
C GLY A 38 41.27 -26.44 -16.73
N ILE A 39 41.51 -27.62 -16.18
CA ILE A 39 40.50 -28.40 -15.49
C ILE A 39 39.80 -27.41 -14.55
N ALA A 40 38.59 -26.98 -14.90
CA ALA A 40 37.73 -26.27 -13.96
C ALA A 40 37.57 -27.26 -12.81
N THR A 41 38.32 -27.04 -11.74
CA THR A 41 38.36 -27.98 -10.62
C THR A 41 36.95 -28.05 -10.06
N ASP A 42 36.46 -29.26 -9.77
CA ASP A 42 35.11 -29.46 -9.23
C ASP A 42 34.80 -28.49 -8.07
N GLN A 43 35.82 -28.13 -7.28
CA GLN A 43 35.82 -27.11 -6.22
C GLN A 43 35.33 -25.71 -6.65
N GLU A 44 35.75 -25.20 -7.82
CA GLU A 44 35.35 -23.86 -8.31
C GLU A 44 33.89 -23.88 -8.79
N SER A 45 33.46 -24.99 -9.39
CA SER A 45 32.07 -25.19 -9.78
C SER A 45 31.14 -25.40 -8.57
N GLU A 46 31.61 -26.09 -7.53
CA GLU A 46 30.90 -26.24 -6.25
C GLU A 46 30.75 -24.90 -5.53
N ASP A 47 31.77 -24.05 -5.52
CA ASP A 47 31.70 -22.71 -4.92
C ASP A 47 30.73 -21.79 -5.67
N LEU A 48 30.75 -21.82 -7.01
CA LEU A 48 29.77 -21.09 -7.84
C LEU A 48 28.34 -21.57 -7.58
N ASN A 49 28.11 -22.88 -7.48
CA ASN A 49 26.80 -23.43 -7.17
C ASN A 49 26.31 -23.02 -5.78
N ALA A 50 27.19 -23.00 -4.78
CA ALA A 50 26.87 -22.51 -3.44
C ALA A 50 26.48 -21.02 -3.46
N GLN A 51 27.21 -20.18 -4.20
CA GLN A 51 26.88 -18.76 -4.37
C GLN A 51 25.54 -18.55 -5.07
N ILE A 52 25.23 -19.34 -6.10
CA ILE A 52 23.92 -19.31 -6.78
C ILE A 52 22.79 -19.61 -5.77
N LEU A 53 22.93 -20.65 -4.97
CA LEU A 53 21.93 -21.03 -3.96
C LEU A 53 21.71 -19.92 -2.91
N ILE A 54 22.78 -19.24 -2.50
CA ILE A 54 22.70 -18.09 -1.57
C ILE A 54 21.89 -16.95 -2.20
N LEU A 55 22.21 -16.58 -3.45
CA LEU A 55 21.53 -15.52 -4.17
C LEU A 55 20.06 -15.85 -4.44
N GLU A 56 19.74 -17.10 -4.80
CA GLU A 56 18.36 -17.56 -4.98
C GLU A 56 17.56 -17.46 -3.67
N ARG A 57 18.16 -17.88 -2.56
CA ARG A 57 17.53 -17.75 -1.24
C ARG A 57 17.29 -16.28 -0.88
N GLN A 58 18.25 -15.40 -1.14
CA GLN A 58 18.11 -13.97 -0.90
C GLN A 58 17.02 -13.34 -1.78
N ARG A 59 16.96 -13.70 -3.07
CA ARG A 59 15.89 -13.26 -3.96
C ARG A 59 14.52 -13.68 -3.45
N ASN A 60 14.38 -14.94 -3.02
CA ASN A 60 13.12 -15.45 -2.48
C ASN A 60 12.72 -14.72 -1.19
N MET A 61 13.68 -14.45 -0.29
CA MET A 61 13.45 -13.64 0.91
C MET A 61 12.88 -12.26 0.56
N LEU A 62 13.53 -11.54 -0.35
CA LEU A 62 13.11 -10.20 -0.77
C LEU A 62 11.75 -10.21 -1.47
N GLN A 63 11.45 -11.26 -2.23
CA GLN A 63 10.15 -11.44 -2.86
C GLN A 63 9.03 -11.57 -1.81
N TYR A 64 9.24 -12.39 -0.77
CA TYR A 64 8.29 -12.51 0.33
C TYR A 64 8.15 -11.22 1.14
N GLU A 65 9.24 -10.49 1.36
CA GLU A 65 9.20 -9.17 2.01
C GLU A 65 8.34 -8.19 1.22
N LEU A 66 8.50 -8.13 -0.10
CA LEU A 66 7.71 -7.25 -0.97
C LEU A 66 6.22 -7.63 -0.93
N GLN A 67 5.90 -8.92 -0.97
CA GLN A 67 4.52 -9.41 -0.82
C GLN A 67 3.93 -9.02 0.54
N TRP A 68 4.70 -9.20 1.62
CA TRP A 68 4.30 -8.85 2.98
C TRP A 68 4.00 -7.36 3.12
N LEU A 69 4.89 -6.51 2.63
CA LEU A 69 4.71 -5.05 2.66
C LEU A 69 3.48 -4.62 1.86
N GLY A 70 3.27 -5.23 0.68
CA GLY A 70 2.06 -5.00 -0.12
C GLY A 70 0.77 -5.37 0.62
N ALA A 71 0.73 -6.53 1.26
CA ALA A 71 -0.42 -6.97 2.06
C ALA A 71 -0.64 -6.08 3.28
N ARG A 72 0.43 -5.69 4.00
CA ARG A 72 0.34 -4.80 5.17
C ARG A 72 -0.18 -3.41 4.78
N ALA A 73 0.22 -2.90 3.61
CA ALA A 73 -0.29 -1.63 3.08
C ALA A 73 -1.80 -1.69 2.83
N LYS A 74 -2.34 -2.82 2.33
CA LYS A 74 -3.79 -3.01 2.17
C LYS A 74 -4.51 -2.97 3.52
N VAL A 75 -3.98 -3.67 4.53
CA VAL A 75 -4.52 -3.64 5.90
C VAL A 75 -4.50 -2.20 6.45
N ALA A 76 -3.38 -1.49 6.32
CA ALA A 76 -3.25 -0.12 6.80
C ALA A 76 -4.27 0.82 6.16
N ARG A 77 -4.49 0.71 4.85
CA ARG A 77 -5.52 1.50 4.14
C ARG A 77 -6.92 1.19 4.66
N ALA A 78 -7.26 -0.09 4.86
CA ALA A 78 -8.55 -0.46 5.43
C ALA A 78 -8.73 0.03 6.88
N GLU A 79 -7.67 0.00 7.70
CA GLU A 79 -7.66 0.55 9.06
C GLU A 79 -7.91 2.08 9.05
N MET A 80 -7.31 2.80 8.09
CA MET A 80 -7.56 4.23 7.88
C MET A 80 -9.02 4.49 7.47
N GLU A 81 -9.56 3.73 6.53
CA GLU A 81 -10.96 3.83 6.11
C GLU A 81 -11.94 3.56 7.28
N LEU A 82 -11.67 2.54 8.09
CA LEU A 82 -12.44 2.26 9.31
C LEU A 82 -12.38 3.43 10.29
N SER A 83 -11.19 4.00 10.50
CA SER A 83 -11.00 5.15 11.38
C SER A 83 -11.77 6.37 10.91
N LEU A 84 -11.80 6.63 9.59
CA LEU A 84 -12.58 7.70 8.99
C LEU A 84 -14.10 7.45 9.16
N ALA A 85 -14.57 6.23 8.93
CA ALA A 85 -15.99 5.89 9.12
C ALA A 85 -16.44 6.06 10.58
N LEU A 86 -15.62 5.63 11.53
CA LEU A 86 -15.87 5.85 12.96
C LEU A 86 -15.88 7.34 13.30
N LEU A 87 -14.92 8.11 12.77
CA LEU A 87 -14.84 9.55 13.01
C LEU A 87 -16.09 10.28 12.53
N THR A 88 -16.58 9.98 11.32
CA THR A 88 -17.79 10.62 10.77
C THR A 88 -19.05 10.25 11.54
N GLU A 89 -19.17 8.98 11.98
CA GLU A 89 -20.24 8.55 12.87
C GLU A 89 -20.22 9.31 14.21
N LYS A 90 -19.05 9.42 14.86
CA LYS A 90 -18.94 10.14 16.14
C LYS A 90 -19.19 11.65 15.99
N ARG A 91 -18.76 12.26 14.90
CA ARG A 91 -19.07 13.66 14.58
C ARG A 91 -20.58 13.88 14.44
N LEU A 92 -21.27 12.98 13.72
CA LEU A 92 -22.72 13.03 13.59
C LEU A 92 -23.43 12.92 14.95
N MET A 93 -23.00 11.99 15.81
CA MET A 93 -23.54 11.87 17.17
C MET A 93 -23.32 13.13 18.00
N ALA A 94 -22.15 13.77 17.88
CA ALA A 94 -21.86 15.02 18.57
C ALA A 94 -22.72 16.19 18.05
N GLU A 95 -22.96 16.26 16.74
CA GLU A 95 -23.87 17.24 16.13
C GLU A 95 -25.31 17.05 16.60
N MET A 96 -25.80 15.80 16.61
CA MET A 96 -27.12 15.45 17.13
C MET A 96 -27.28 15.88 18.59
N LYS A 97 -26.27 15.64 19.43
CA LYS A 97 -26.29 16.08 20.83
C LYS A 97 -26.36 17.61 20.94
N ARG A 98 -25.50 18.34 20.22
CA ARG A 98 -25.52 19.81 20.19
C ARG A 98 -26.85 20.38 19.71
N PHE A 99 -27.49 19.74 18.73
CA PHE A 99 -28.81 20.14 18.25
C PHE A 99 -29.88 19.90 19.31
N SER A 100 -29.84 18.75 19.99
CA SER A 100 -30.75 18.45 21.09
C SER A 100 -30.61 19.46 22.23
N ASP A 101 -29.39 19.73 22.69
CA ASP A 101 -29.10 20.67 23.78
C ASP A 101 -29.64 22.09 23.47
N LYS A 102 -29.50 22.55 22.22
CA LYS A 102 -30.02 23.87 21.78
C LYS A 102 -31.55 23.93 21.69
N ASN A 103 -32.20 22.81 21.38
CA ASN A 103 -33.63 22.77 21.12
C ASN A 103 -34.47 22.39 22.36
N GLN A 104 -33.85 21.99 23.47
CA GLN A 104 -34.55 21.75 24.74
C GLN A 104 -35.36 22.97 25.22
N GLY A 105 -34.99 24.19 24.82
CA GLY A 105 -35.72 25.43 25.14
C GLY A 105 -36.92 25.76 24.23
N PHE A 106 -37.14 25.05 23.13
CA PHE A 106 -38.18 25.35 22.11
C PHE A 106 -39.25 24.25 22.00
N ALA A 107 -39.25 23.28 22.91
CA ALA A 107 -39.96 22.00 22.79
C ALA A 107 -41.50 22.10 22.77
N SER A 108 -42.10 23.23 23.16
CA SER A 108 -43.56 23.33 23.34
C SER A 108 -44.37 23.62 22.07
N THR A 109 -43.74 24.01 20.96
CA THR A 109 -44.50 24.67 19.86
C THR A 109 -44.55 23.89 18.56
N ASP A 110 -43.72 22.85 18.35
CA ASP A 110 -43.74 22.10 17.08
C ASP A 110 -43.27 20.64 17.17
N GLU A 111 -44.15 19.81 17.73
CA GLU A 111 -43.90 18.37 17.95
C GLU A 111 -43.71 17.60 16.63
N PHE A 112 -44.42 17.99 15.56
CA PHE A 112 -44.33 17.34 14.25
C PHE A 112 -42.95 17.56 13.61
N ARG A 113 -42.43 18.80 13.60
CA ARG A 113 -41.07 19.07 13.10
C ARG A 113 -40.01 18.34 13.92
N SER A 114 -40.19 18.23 15.23
CA SER A 114 -39.25 17.49 16.10
C SER A 114 -39.11 16.01 15.69
N LYS A 115 -40.24 15.34 15.41
CA LYS A 115 -40.27 13.93 14.97
C LYS A 115 -39.62 13.76 13.59
N GLN A 116 -39.85 14.70 12.66
CA GLN A 116 -39.23 14.66 11.35
C GLN A 116 -37.70 14.77 11.43
N PHE A 117 -37.16 15.67 12.28
CA PHE A 117 -35.73 15.77 12.49
C PHE A 117 -35.15 14.48 13.08
N GLN A 118 -35.82 13.89 14.07
CA GLN A 118 -35.38 12.63 14.69
C GLN A 118 -35.29 11.50 13.66
N ILE A 119 -36.33 11.30 12.83
CA ILE A 119 -36.32 10.30 11.76
C ILE A 119 -35.14 10.54 10.80
N SER A 120 -34.88 11.80 10.44
CA SER A 120 -33.78 12.15 9.54
C SER A 120 -32.40 11.84 10.16
N TRP A 121 -32.23 12.10 11.45
CA TRP A 121 -30.98 11.81 12.16
C TRP A 121 -30.77 10.31 12.32
N ASP A 122 -31.82 9.56 12.67
CA ASP A 122 -31.76 8.11 12.79
C ASP A 122 -31.47 7.44 11.44
N ALA A 123 -31.99 7.98 10.35
CA ALA A 123 -31.65 7.52 9.00
C ALA A 123 -30.16 7.76 8.68
N LYS A 124 -29.64 8.95 8.96
CA LYS A 124 -28.20 9.27 8.77
C LYS A 124 -27.31 8.39 9.63
N LEU A 125 -27.69 8.16 10.88
CA LEU A 125 -26.92 7.32 11.81
C LEU A 125 -26.89 5.87 11.34
N ARG A 126 -28.02 5.32 10.89
CA ARG A 126 -28.07 3.98 10.29
C ARG A 126 -27.20 3.87 9.04
N ALA A 127 -27.16 4.90 8.19
CA ALA A 127 -26.29 4.91 7.02
C ALA A 127 -24.80 4.87 7.42
N ARG A 128 -24.38 5.69 8.39
CA ARG A 128 -23.00 5.68 8.92
C ARG A 128 -22.65 4.35 9.60
N GLY A 129 -23.57 3.77 10.37
CA GLY A 129 -23.36 2.46 10.98
C GLY A 129 -23.10 1.36 9.95
N LYS A 130 -23.81 1.38 8.80
CA LYS A 130 -23.55 0.46 7.69
C LYS A 130 -22.16 0.66 7.07
N GLU A 131 -21.72 1.90 6.91
CA GLU A 131 -20.36 2.21 6.42
C GLU A 131 -19.28 1.68 7.37
N VAL A 132 -19.47 1.84 8.68
CA VAL A 132 -18.56 1.30 9.71
C VAL A 132 -18.50 -0.23 9.64
N ILE A 133 -19.66 -0.90 9.51
CA ILE A 133 -19.72 -2.37 9.38
C ILE A 133 -18.95 -2.81 8.13
N LYS A 134 -19.15 -2.14 6.99
CA LYS A 134 -18.46 -2.45 5.73
C LYS A 134 -16.95 -2.28 5.88
N ALA A 135 -16.48 -1.14 6.42
CA ALA A 135 -15.06 -0.88 6.62
C ALA A 135 -14.43 -1.89 7.59
N ARG A 136 -15.14 -2.27 8.65
CA ARG A 136 -14.67 -3.29 9.61
C ARG A 136 -14.54 -4.67 8.96
N ALA A 137 -15.49 -5.06 8.12
CA ALA A 137 -15.42 -6.31 7.37
C ALA A 137 -14.19 -6.35 6.45
N GLN A 138 -13.86 -5.23 5.80
CA GLN A 138 -12.70 -5.10 4.94
C GLN A 138 -11.37 -5.22 5.72
N VAL A 139 -11.27 -4.60 6.90
CA VAL A 139 -10.11 -4.78 7.79
C VAL A 139 -9.95 -6.26 8.18
N ASN A 140 -11.04 -6.92 8.56
CA ASN A 140 -11.00 -8.33 8.94
C ASN A 140 -10.55 -9.24 7.78
N LEU A 141 -11.06 -8.98 6.57
CA LEU A 141 -10.68 -9.72 5.36
C LEU A 141 -9.19 -9.59 5.08
N PHE A 142 -8.66 -8.37 4.97
CA PHE A 142 -7.25 -8.17 4.67
C PHE A 142 -6.34 -8.61 5.81
N SER A 143 -6.80 -8.54 7.06
CA SER A 143 -6.05 -9.07 8.21
C SER A 143 -5.94 -10.60 8.15
N ARG A 144 -6.99 -11.28 7.67
CA ARG A 144 -6.96 -12.72 7.44
C ARG A 144 -5.98 -13.07 6.32
N GLU A 145 -6.08 -12.40 5.17
CA GLU A 145 -5.15 -12.59 4.05
C GLU A 145 -3.68 -12.35 4.47
N LEU A 146 -3.42 -11.31 5.28
CA LEU A 146 -2.09 -11.04 5.81
C LEU A 146 -1.59 -12.19 6.71
N ASN A 147 -2.46 -12.80 7.52
CA ASN A 147 -2.10 -13.93 8.36
C ASN A 147 -1.89 -15.21 7.56
N GLU A 148 -2.65 -15.43 6.49
CA GLU A 148 -2.46 -16.55 5.55
C GLU A 148 -1.10 -16.42 4.86
N LEU A 149 -0.78 -15.24 4.32
CA LEU A 149 0.55 -14.95 3.75
C LEU A 149 1.65 -15.14 4.78
N ARG A 150 1.42 -14.76 6.04
CA ARG A 150 2.38 -14.99 7.14
C ARG A 150 2.73 -16.47 7.29
N PHE A 151 1.71 -17.32 7.23
CA PHE A 151 1.84 -18.76 7.36
C PHE A 151 2.57 -19.35 6.15
N GLU A 152 2.25 -18.89 4.93
CA GLU A 152 2.94 -19.30 3.71
C GLU A 152 4.43 -18.95 3.75
N ILE A 153 4.79 -17.72 4.14
CA ILE A 153 6.19 -17.28 4.30
C ILE A 153 6.91 -18.20 5.29
N SER A 154 6.28 -18.48 6.44
CA SER A 154 6.85 -19.36 7.47
C SER A 154 7.04 -20.79 6.99
N LYS A 155 6.09 -21.33 6.21
CA LYS A 155 6.17 -22.68 5.64
C LYS A 155 7.34 -22.82 4.67
N ASN A 156 7.70 -21.74 3.97
CA ASN A 156 8.86 -21.69 3.08
C ASN A 156 10.19 -21.40 3.80
N GLY A 157 10.20 -21.40 5.14
CA GLY A 157 11.43 -21.22 5.94
C GLY A 157 11.89 -19.77 6.08
N PHE A 158 11.01 -18.80 5.81
CA PHE A 158 11.30 -17.37 5.95
C PHE A 158 10.49 -16.76 7.11
N SER A 159 10.98 -15.64 7.66
CA SER A 159 10.29 -14.88 8.70
C SER A 159 9.57 -13.66 8.13
N SER A 160 8.42 -13.33 8.70
CA SER A 160 7.66 -12.11 8.36
C SER A 160 8.10 -10.92 9.24
N PRO A 161 8.21 -9.69 8.67
CA PRO A 161 8.49 -8.48 9.43
C PRO A 161 7.47 -8.21 10.55
N SER A 162 7.93 -7.55 11.63
CA SER A 162 7.11 -7.31 12.82
C SER A 162 5.87 -6.43 12.55
N LYS A 163 4.77 -6.69 13.27
CA LYS A 163 3.40 -6.26 12.93
C LYS A 163 3.05 -4.78 13.21
N ARG A 164 3.85 -3.98 13.93
CA ARG A 164 3.36 -2.71 14.53
C ARG A 164 4.14 -1.46 14.10
N LEU A 165 3.38 -0.46 13.62
CA LEU A 165 3.84 0.92 13.42
C LEU A 165 3.46 1.85 14.58
N VAL A 166 2.49 1.50 15.44
CA VAL A 166 2.11 2.26 16.63
C VAL A 166 1.70 1.31 17.76
N LYS A 167 2.13 1.62 18.99
CA LYS A 167 1.92 0.81 20.21
C LYS A 167 0.54 1.00 20.81
#